data_AF-A0A0P9UY36-F1
#
_entry.id   AF-A0A0P9UY36-F1
#
_cell.length_a   1.000
_cell.length_b   1.000
_cell.length_c   1.000
_cell.angle_alpha   90.00
_cell.angle_beta   90.00
_cell.angle_gamma   90.00
#
_symmetry.space_group_name_H-M   'P 1'
#
loop_
_entity.id
_entity.type
_entity.pdbx_description
1 polymer ?
#
loop_
_entity_poly.entity_id
_entity_poly.type
_entity_poly.pdbx_seq_one_letter_code
_entity_poly.pdbx_strand_id
1 'polypeptide(L)'
;MLMPKKRPIIITCAVTGAIHTPSMSPHLPITPQEIADAAVGAAEAGASIVHLHARDPHDGRPSQDVDLFRQFLPHIKARSDVVINITT
;
A
#
# COMPACT_ATOMS: atom_id res chain seq x y z
N MET A 1 38.12 16.00 -8.75
CA MET A 1 36.83 16.55 -8.27
C MET A 1 35.94 15.35 -7.93
N LEU A 2 35.66 15.10 -6.64
CA LEU A 2 34.76 14.03 -6.23
C LEU A 2 33.33 14.40 -6.63
N MET A 3 32.64 13.52 -7.36
CA MET A 3 31.21 13.70 -7.61
C MET A 3 30.46 13.53 -6.28
N PRO A 4 29.55 14.45 -5.91
CA PRO A 4 28.80 14.31 -4.68
C PRO A 4 27.98 13.00 -4.72
N LYS A 5 28.04 12.22 -3.65
CA LYS A 5 27.28 10.97 -3.51
C LYS A 5 25.79 11.32 -3.66
N LYS A 6 25.12 10.75 -4.67
CA LYS A 6 23.67 10.99 -4.87
C LYS A 6 22.93 10.61 -3.60
N ARG A 7 22.12 11.53 -3.07
CA ARG A 7 21.28 11.26 -1.89
C ARG A 7 20.23 10.22 -2.27
N PRO A 8 20.03 9.16 -1.45
CA PRO A 8 18.94 8.24 -1.67
C PRO A 8 17.61 9.00 -1.56
N ILE A 9 16.69 8.70 -2.47
CA ILE A 9 15.35 9.31 -2.51
C ILE A 9 14.36 8.31 -1.92
N ILE A 10 13.48 8.79 -1.06
CA ILE A 10 12.38 8.00 -0.51
C ILE A 10 11.21 8.08 -1.48
N ILE A 11 10.70 6.93 -1.90
CA ILE A 11 9.51 6.82 -2.73
C ILE A 11 8.44 6.14 -1.88
N THR A 12 7.32 6.84 -1.68
CA THR A 12 6.14 6.30 -1.01
C THR A 12 5.07 5.97 -2.03
N CYS A 13 4.51 4.77 -1.97
CA CYS A 13 3.34 4.40 -2.76
C CYS A 13 2.09 4.35 -1.86
N ALA A 14 1.10 5.20 -2.14
CA ALA A 14 -0.22 5.11 -1.51
C ALA A 14 -1.11 4.21 -2.37
N VAL A 15 -1.37 3.00 -1.88
CA VAL A 15 -1.83 1.89 -2.75
C VAL A 15 -3.31 1.97 -3.14
N THR A 16 -4.16 2.57 -2.31
CA THR A 16 -5.62 2.64 -2.58
C THR A 16 -6.29 3.91 -2.06
N GLY A 17 -5.94 4.37 -0.85
CA GLY A 17 -6.54 5.57 -0.25
C GLY A 17 -8.03 5.41 0.09
N ALA A 18 -8.71 6.54 0.32
CA ALA A 18 -10.14 6.59 0.65
C ALA A 18 -10.98 7.48 -0.28
N ILE A 19 -10.36 8.10 -1.30
CA ILE A 19 -11.03 9.07 -2.19
C ILE A 19 -11.63 8.40 -3.43
N HIS A 20 -10.82 7.63 -4.16
CA HIS A 20 -11.31 6.94 -5.36
C HIS A 20 -12.28 5.81 -4.99
N THR A 21 -13.29 5.61 -5.83
CA THR A 21 -14.32 4.57 -5.70
C THR A 21 -14.14 3.48 -6.76
N PRO A 22 -14.69 2.27 -6.55
CA PRO A 22 -14.58 1.16 -7.51
C PRO A 22 -15.08 1.51 -8.92
N SER A 23 -16.07 2.40 -9.02
CA SER A 23 -16.61 2.84 -10.32
C SER A 23 -15.64 3.71 -11.13
N MET A 24 -14.58 4.24 -10.53
CA MET A 24 -13.60 5.11 -11.21
C MET A 24 -12.48 4.32 -11.90
N SER A 25 -12.17 3.11 -11.44
CA SER A 25 -11.14 2.27 -12.04
C SER A 25 -11.31 0.80 -11.65
N PRO A 26 -11.21 -0.15 -12.61
CA PRO A 26 -11.17 -1.58 -12.30
C PRO A 26 -9.85 -2.01 -11.65
N HIS A 27 -8.86 -1.12 -11.56
CA HIS A 27 -7.54 -1.38 -10.96
C HIS A 27 -7.41 -0.86 -9.53
N LEU A 28 -8.47 -0.33 -8.93
CA LEU A 28 -8.45 0.10 -7.53
C LEU A 28 -8.35 -1.12 -6.61
N PRO A 29 -7.29 -1.28 -5.79
CA PRO A 29 -7.21 -2.40 -4.86
C PRO A 29 -8.27 -2.28 -3.77
N ILE A 30 -9.08 -3.32 -3.58
CA ILE A 30 -10.21 -3.32 -2.63
C ILE A 30 -10.04 -4.41 -1.58
N THR A 31 -9.83 -5.65 -2.01
CA THR A 31 -9.73 -6.78 -1.10
C THR A 31 -8.38 -6.78 -0.36
N PRO A 32 -8.29 -7.42 0.83
CA PRO A 32 -7.03 -7.55 1.54
C PRO A 32 -5.89 -8.14 0.68
N GLN A 33 -6.20 -9.14 -0.14
CA GLN A 33 -5.22 -9.77 -1.03
C GLN A 33 -4.73 -8.79 -2.10
N GLU A 34 -5.63 -8.07 -2.77
CA GLU A 34 -5.26 -7.06 -3.78
C GLU A 34 -4.42 -5.93 -3.16
N ILE A 35 -4.77 -5.47 -1.96
CA ILE A 35 -4.01 -4.44 -1.23
C ILE A 35 -2.60 -4.96 -0.89
N ALA A 36 -2.48 -6.20 -0.41
CA ALA A 36 -1.18 -6.81 -0.12
C ALA A 36 -0.34 -6.96 -1.40
N ASP A 37 -0.92 -7.45 -2.49
CA ASP A 37 -0.24 -7.64 -3.77
C ASP A 37 0.21 -6.31 -4.38
N ALA A 38 -0.63 -5.28 -4.33
CA ALA A 38 -0.27 -3.94 -4.79
C ALA A 38 0.87 -3.33 -3.95
N ALA A 39 0.84 -3.51 -2.63
CA ALA A 39 1.89 -3.04 -1.73
C ALA A 39 3.24 -3.74 -1.99
N VAL A 40 3.23 -5.08 -2.13
CA VAL A 40 4.44 -5.85 -2.43
C VAL A 40 4.96 -5.51 -3.82
N GLY A 41 4.11 -5.43 -4.84
CA GLY A 41 4.50 -5.03 -6.19
C GLY A 41 5.10 -3.61 -6.23
N ALA A 42 4.56 -2.68 -5.45
CA ALA A 42 5.15 -1.34 -5.31
C ALA A 42 6.54 -1.38 -4.67
N ALA A 43 6.73 -2.21 -3.63
CA ALA A 43 8.03 -2.40 -3.00
C ALA A 43 9.06 -3.02 -3.96
N GLU A 44 8.68 -4.07 -4.69
CA GLU A 44 9.51 -4.71 -5.73
C GLU A 44 9.91 -3.74 -6.84
N ALA A 45 9.03 -2.77 -7.15
CA ALA A 45 9.30 -1.70 -8.11
C ALA A 45 10.18 -0.55 -7.56
N GLY A 46 10.52 -0.55 -6.27
CA GLY A 46 11.44 0.40 -5.63
C GLY A 46 10.80 1.40 -4.66
N ALA A 47 9.54 1.23 -4.26
CA ALA A 47 8.98 1.98 -3.15
C ALA A 47 9.64 1.58 -1.83
N SER A 48 10.13 2.56 -1.07
CA SER A 48 10.69 2.33 0.26
C SER A 48 9.67 2.43 1.38
N ILE A 49 8.48 2.98 1.09
CA ILE A 49 7.35 3.07 2.00
C ILE A 49 6.06 2.75 1.25
N VAL A 50 5.15 2.01 1.88
CA VAL A 50 3.76 1.87 1.41
C VAL A 50 2.81 2.52 2.42
N HIS A 51 1.93 3.38 1.92
CA HIS A 51 0.87 4.01 2.71
C HIS A 51 -0.45 3.27 2.48
N LEU A 52 -1.06 2.81 3.58
CA LEU A 52 -2.11 1.81 3.55
C LEU A 52 -3.42 2.34 4.16
N HIS A 53 -4.50 2.02 3.47
CA HIS A 53 -5.89 2.16 3.91
C HIS A 53 -6.56 0.78 3.77
N ALA A 54 -7.57 0.51 4.59
CA ALA A 54 -8.45 -0.65 4.39
C ALA A 54 -9.75 -0.24 3.69
N ARG A 55 -10.37 -1.21 3.02
CA ARG A 55 -11.67 -1.08 2.37
C ARG A 55 -12.52 -2.31 2.71
N ASP A 56 -13.84 -2.12 2.73
CA ASP A 56 -14.78 -3.22 2.78
C ASP A 56 -14.60 -4.11 1.53
N PRO A 57 -14.31 -5.40 1.68
CA PRO A 57 -14.05 -6.28 0.55
C PRO A 57 -15.29 -6.55 -0.32
N HIS A 58 -16.50 -6.26 0.17
CA HIS A 58 -17.74 -6.50 -0.57
C HIS A 58 -18.08 -5.36 -1.52
N ASP A 59 -17.78 -4.12 -1.15
CA ASP A 59 -18.23 -2.94 -1.91
C ASP A 59 -17.18 -1.82 -2.08
N GLY A 60 -15.98 -1.97 -1.50
CA GLY A 60 -14.88 -1.03 -1.65
C GLY A 60 -15.00 0.27 -0.85
N ARG A 61 -16.01 0.41 0.02
CA ARG A 61 -16.10 1.57 0.92
C ARG A 61 -14.87 1.65 1.83
N PRO A 62 -14.31 2.84 2.09
CA PRO A 62 -13.22 2.99 3.05
C PRO A 62 -13.63 2.48 4.44
N SER A 63 -12.72 1.81 5.13
CA SER A 63 -12.94 1.32 6.50
C SER A 63 -11.69 1.53 7.36
N GLN A 64 -11.90 1.84 8.63
CA GLN A 64 -10.86 1.91 9.67
C GLN A 64 -10.91 0.70 10.62
N ASP A 65 -11.64 -0.36 10.24
CA ASP A 65 -11.69 -1.60 11.01
C ASP A 65 -10.30 -2.26 11.05
N VAL A 66 -9.75 -2.38 12.26
CA VAL A 66 -8.44 -2.98 12.53
C VAL A 66 -8.38 -4.43 12.05
N ASP A 67 -9.50 -5.16 12.06
CA ASP A 67 -9.53 -6.55 11.60
C ASP A 67 -9.35 -6.67 10.09
N LEU A 68 -9.70 -5.64 9.29
CA LEU A 68 -9.35 -5.61 7.87
C LEU A 68 -7.86 -5.37 7.65
N PHE A 69 -7.23 -4.49 8.44
CA PHE A 69 -5.77 -4.29 8.38
C PHE A 69 -5.01 -5.57 8.74
N ARG A 70 -5.46 -6.31 9.77
CA ARG A 70 -4.87 -7.58 10.18
C ARG A 70 -4.89 -8.64 9.08
N GLN A 71 -5.79 -8.53 8.11
CA GLN A 71 -5.86 -9.48 7.00
C GLN A 71 -4.78 -9.28 5.95
N PHE A 72 -4.20 -8.08 5.77
CA PHE A 72 -3.17 -7.85 4.72
C PHE A 72 -1.77 -7.53 5.25
N LEU A 73 -1.65 -6.93 6.44
CA LEU A 73 -0.33 -6.57 6.99
C LEU A 73 0.63 -7.77 7.17
N PRO A 74 0.19 -8.96 7.63
CA PRO A 74 1.07 -10.12 7.73
C PRO A 74 1.60 -10.59 6.38
N HIS A 75 0.79 -10.51 5.31
CA HIS A 75 1.20 -10.93 3.97
C HIS A 75 2.26 -9.99 3.38
N ILE A 76 2.12 -8.67 3.59
CA ILE A 76 3.13 -7.69 3.17
C ILE A 76 4.44 -7.96 3.92
N LYS A 77 4.37 -8.09 5.26
CA LYS A 77 5.54 -8.35 6.11
C LYS A 77 6.26 -9.66 5.77
N ALA A 78 5.52 -10.69 5.34
CA ALA A 78 6.11 -11.97 4.97
C ALA A 78 6.87 -11.91 3.62
N ARG A 79 6.59 -10.91 2.78
CA ARG A 79 7.07 -10.83 1.39
C ARG A 79 8.00 -9.65 1.11
N SER A 80 8.07 -8.66 2.01
CA SER A 80 8.85 -7.44 1.81
C SER A 80 9.31 -6.83 3.14
N ASP A 81 10.42 -6.10 3.08
CA ASP A 81 10.98 -5.26 4.15
C ASP A 81 10.54 -3.79 4.05
N VAL A 82 9.58 -3.47 3.17
CA VAL A 82 9.07 -2.12 2.99
C VAL A 82 8.51 -1.52 4.28
N VAL A 83 8.76 -0.23 4.50
CA VAL A 83 8.21 0.48 5.65
C VAL A 83 6.70 0.62 5.48
N ILE A 84 5.96 0.21 6.51
CA ILE A 84 4.49 0.32 6.55
C ILE A 84 4.10 1.65 7.20
N ASN A 85 3.37 2.47 6.46
CA ASN A 85 2.74 3.70 6.93
C ASN A 85 1.21 3.48 6.98
N ILE A 86 0.63 3.54 8.19
CA ILE A 86 -0.81 3.35 8.42
C ILE A 86 -1.48 4.72 8.51
N THR A 87 -2.58 4.88 7.78
CA THR A 87 -3.46 6.05 7.86
C THR A 87 -4.15 6.15 9.23
N THR A 88 -4.54 7.37 9.65
CA THR A 88 -5.23 7.62 10.94
C THR A 88 -6.55 8.34 10.72
#